data_AF-A0A4U0ZPX5-F1
#
_entry.id   AF-A0A4U0ZPX5-F1
#
_cell.length_a   1.000
_cell.length_b   1.000
_cell.length_c   1.000
_cell.angle_alpha   90.00
_cell.angle_beta   90.00
_cell.angle_gamma   90.00
#
_symmetry.space_group_name_H-M   'P 1'
#
loop_
_entity.id
_entity.type
_entity.pdbx_description
1 polymer ?
#
loop_
_entity_poly.entity_id
_entity_poly.type
_entity_poly.pdbx_seq_one_letter_code
_entity_poly.pdbx_strand_id
1 'polypeptide(L)' 'MMQYKPCVYVDRLLVKQDFSTVYDETFHTGINVLSGCNGGGKTSVIQLLVYGLGYEVHNWKDEAGECDTVYVGLKING' A
#
# COMPACT_ATOMS: atom_id res chain seq x y z
N MET A 1 -0.51 -11.91 27.20
CA MET A 1 -1.90 -12.34 26.94
C MET A 1 -1.98 -12.75 25.48
N MET A 2 -2.47 -13.95 25.15
CA MET A 2 -2.54 -14.43 23.76
C MET A 2 -3.79 -13.85 23.08
N GLN A 3 -3.64 -13.24 21.90
CA GLN A 3 -4.76 -12.75 21.12
C GLN A 3 -5.36 -13.91 20.30
N TYR A 4 -6.61 -14.27 20.57
CA TYR A 4 -7.29 -15.42 19.93
C TYR A 4 -7.86 -15.11 18.54
N LYS A 5 -7.95 -13.82 18.19
CA LYS A 5 -8.38 -13.33 16.87
C LYS A 5 -7.42 -12.23 16.40
N PRO A 6 -6.21 -12.58 15.96
CA PRO A 6 -5.28 -11.58 15.47
C PRO A 6 -5.84 -10.89 14.23
N CYS A 7 -5.69 -9.58 14.14
CA CYS A 7 -6.11 -8.80 12.98
C CYS A 7 -5.07 -7.74 12.65
N VAL A 8 -4.99 -7.40 11.37
CA VAL A 8 -4.14 -6.34 10.84
C VAL A 8 -5.01 -5.50 9.91
N TYR A 9 -5.05 -4.21 10.14
CA TYR A 9 -5.71 -3.24 9.26
C TYR A 9 -4.66 -2.32 8.69
N VAL A 10 -4.67 -2.15 7.37
CA VAL A 10 -3.92 -1.07 6.71
C VAL A 10 -4.68 0.23 6.95
N ASP A 11 -4.00 1.24 7.49
CA ASP A 11 -4.59 2.57 7.72
C ASP A 11 -3.98 3.66 6.83
N ARG A 12 -2.79 3.43 6.27
CA ARG A 12 -2.14 4.36 5.34
C ARG A 12 -1.15 3.65 4.42
N LEU A 13 -1.05 4.12 3.18
CA LEU A 13 0.06 3.83 2.28
C LEU A 13 0.71 5.16 1.91
N LEU A 14 2.01 5.28 2.22
CA LEU A 14 2.84 6.43 1.86
C LEU A 14 4.01 5.93 1.02
N VAL A 15 4.14 6.47 -0.19
CA VAL A 15 5.18 6.08 -1.15
C VAL A 15 6.00 7.30 -1.53
N LYS A 16 7.32 7.11 -1.57
CA LYS A 16 8.28 8.14 -1.96
C LYS A 16 9.08 7.73 -3.17
N GLN A 17 9.42 8.73 -3.96
CA GLN A 17 10.43 8.70 -5.02
C GLN A 17 11.37 9.88 -4.76
N ASP A 18 12.65 9.59 -4.61
CA ASP A 18 13.70 10.48 -4.13
C ASP A 18 13.30 11.19 -2.82
N PHE A 19 13.16 12.52 -2.88
CA PHE A 19 12.78 13.39 -1.77
C PHE A 19 11.28 13.74 -1.76
N SER A 20 10.51 13.21 -2.72
CA SER A 20 9.11 13.56 -2.95
C SER A 20 8.17 12.45 -2.50
N THR A 21 7.07 12.84 -1.87
CA THR A 21 5.93 11.94 -1.66
C THR A 21 5.13 11.87 -2.96
N VAL A 22 5.07 10.70 -3.58
CA VAL A 22 4.37 10.47 -4.87
C VAL A 22 3.01 9.83 -4.70
N TYR A 23 2.76 9.18 -3.56
CA TYR A 23 1.45 8.65 -3.19
C TYR A 23 1.28 8.70 -1.67
N ASP A 24 0.11 9.15 -1.21
CA ASP A 24 -0.21 9.27 0.20
C ASP A 24 -1.71 9.11 0.40
N GLU A 25 -2.13 7.92 0.81
CA GLU A 25 -3.55 7.58 0.95
C GLU A 25 -3.82 6.98 2.32
N THR A 26 -4.89 7.45 2.95
CA THR A 26 -5.42 6.88 4.20
C THR A 26 -6.56 5.93 3.89
N PHE A 27 -6.55 4.74 4.51
CA PHE A 27 -7.60 3.75 4.35
C PHE A 27 -8.52 3.73 5.56
N HIS A 28 -9.79 3.46 5.32
CA HIS A 28 -10.78 3.26 6.37
C HIS A 28 -11.17 1.80 6.50
N THR A 29 -11.79 1.43 7.61
CA THR A 29 -12.38 0.10 7.77
C THR A 29 -13.49 -0.14 6.75
N GLY A 30 -13.62 -1.38 6.28
CA GLY A 30 -14.60 -1.74 5.25
C GLY A 30 -14.00 -1.74 3.86
N ILE A 31 -14.79 -1.33 2.86
CA ILE A 31 -14.40 -1.39 1.45
C ILE A 31 -13.79 -0.06 1.03
N ASN A 32 -12.53 -0.10 0.58
CA ASN A 32 -11.86 1.03 -0.05
C ASN A 32 -11.84 0.79 -1.57
N VAL A 33 -12.21 1.79 -2.37
CA VAL A 33 -12.33 1.65 -3.83
C VAL A 33 -11.29 2.52 -4.53
N LEU A 34 -10.30 1.88 -5.16
CA LEU A 34 -9.36 2.56 -6.05
C LEU A 34 -10.02 2.76 -7.42
N SER A 35 -10.35 4.01 -7.76
CA SER A 35 -11.06 4.38 -9.01
C SER A 35 -10.22 5.32 -9.87
N GLY A 36 -10.56 5.45 -11.15
CA GLY A 36 -9.86 6.31 -12.12
C GLY A 36 -9.63 5.64 -13.47
N CYS A 37 -9.00 6.37 -14.40
CA CYS A 37 -8.78 5.94 -15.78
C CYS A 37 -7.88 4.69 -15.89
N ASN A 38 -8.04 3.92 -16.97
CA ASN A 38 -7.09 2.85 -17.31
C ASN A 38 -5.70 3.46 -17.53
N GLY A 39 -4.66 2.82 -16.97
CA GLY A 39 -3.32 3.39 -16.92
C GLY A 39 -3.08 4.45 -15.84
N GLY A 40 -4.08 4.80 -15.01
CA GLY A 40 -3.93 5.79 -13.94
C GLY A 40 -3.21 5.29 -12.68
N GLY A 41 -2.33 4.29 -12.76
CA GLY A 41 -1.50 3.84 -11.63
C GLY A 41 -2.18 2.95 -10.56
N LYS A 42 -3.46 2.57 -10.73
CA LYS A 42 -4.19 1.73 -9.76
C LYS A 42 -3.47 0.40 -9.44
N THR A 43 -2.98 -0.28 -10.47
CA THR A 43 -2.22 -1.53 -10.30
C THR A 43 -0.89 -1.27 -9.59
N SER A 44 -0.22 -0.15 -9.90
CA SER A 44 1.03 0.28 -9.28
C SER A 44 0.83 0.49 -7.77
N VAL A 45 -0.25 1.17 -7.35
CA VAL A 45 -0.64 1.31 -5.93
C VAL A 45 -0.84 -0.05 -5.25
N ILE A 46 -1.54 -0.98 -5.90
CA ILE A 46 -1.76 -2.33 -5.34
C ILE A 46 -0.42 -3.08 -5.17
N GLN A 47 0.48 -3.00 -6.16
CA GLN A 47 1.81 -3.63 -6.10
C GLN A 47 2.65 -3.08 -4.95
N LEU A 48 2.68 -1.75 -4.80
CA LEU A 48 3.38 -1.08 -3.70
C LEU A 48 2.80 -1.48 -2.34
N LEU A 49 1.47 -1.56 -2.21
CA LEU A 49 0.82 -1.98 -0.98
C LEU A 49 1.21 -3.40 -0.57
N VAL A 50 1.09 -4.38 -1.48
CA VAL A 50 1.40 -5.78 -1.14
C VAL A 50 2.89 -5.97 -0.86
N TYR A 51 3.75 -5.26 -1.58
CA TYR A 51 5.18 -5.24 -1.31
C TYR A 51 5.50 -4.73 0.10
N GLY A 52 4.90 -3.61 0.50
CA GLY A 52 5.06 -3.06 1.85
C GLY A 52 4.52 -3.98 2.96
N LEU A 53 3.60 -4.88 2.63
CA LEU A 53 3.10 -5.95 3.52
C LEU A 53 4.00 -7.21 3.54
N GLY A 54 5.07 -7.24 2.74
CA GLY A 54 6.04 -8.33 2.68
C GLY A 54 5.82 -9.34 1.55
N TYR A 55 4.95 -9.04 0.57
CA TYR A 55 4.79 -9.87 -0.62
C TYR A 55 5.90 -9.62 -1.66
N GLU A 56 6.35 -10.68 -2.33
CA GLU A 56 7.33 -10.55 -3.41
C GLU A 56 6.64 -10.22 -4.75
N VAL A 57 6.97 -9.06 -5.33
CA VAL A 57 6.46 -8.64 -6.64
C VAL A 57 7.52 -8.88 -7.70
N HIS A 58 7.24 -9.76 -8.66
CA HIS A 58 8.20 -10.09 -9.73
C HIS A 58 8.12 -9.17 -10.94
N ASN A 59 6.91 -8.81 -11.38
CA ASN A 59 6.67 -8.01 -12.59
C ASN A 59 6.08 -6.65 -12.21
N TRP A 60 6.96 -5.74 -11.82
CA TRP A 60 6.59 -4.37 -11.47
C TRP A 60 5.99 -3.62 -12.66
N LYS A 61 5.00 -2.79 -12.38
CA LYS A 61 4.65 -1.68 -13.26
C LYS A 61 5.76 -0.63 -13.19
N ASP A 62 6.08 -0.03 -14.33
CA ASP A 62 7.16 0.97 -14.44
C ASP A 62 7.00 2.06 -13.37
N GLU A 63 5.78 2.59 -13.18
CA GLU A 63 5.54 3.66 -12.18
C GLU A 63 5.76 3.19 -10.73
N ALA A 64 5.53 1.92 -10.43
CA ALA A 64 5.82 1.37 -9.10
C ALA A 64 7.30 1.01 -8.92
N GLY A 65 7.96 0.55 -9.99
CA GLY A 65 9.38 0.20 -9.98
C GLY A 65 10.31 1.41 -9.84
N GLU A 66 9.83 2.61 -10.18
CA GLU A 66 10.56 3.87 -9.97
C GLU A 66 10.47 4.41 -8.53
N CYS A 67 9.66 3.82 -7.65
CA CYS A 67 9.53 4.27 -6.26
C CYS A 67 10.61 3.67 -5.35
N ASP A 68 11.18 4.48 -4.46
CA ASP A 68 12.32 4.07 -3.62
C ASP A 68 11.92 3.58 -2.23
N THR A 69 10.83 4.10 -1.68
CA THR A 69 10.43 3.78 -0.30
C THR A 69 8.92 3.67 -0.16
N VAL A 70 8.49 2.59 0.46
CA VAL A 70 7.09 2.31 0.79
C VAL A 70 6.93 2.19 2.30
N TYR A 71 6.05 3.01 2.87
CA TYR A 71 5.60 2.90 4.25
C TYR A 71 4.15 2.43 4.27
N VAL A 72 3.87 1.36 5.02
CA VAL A 72 2.52 0.87 5.27
C VAL A 72 2.20 1.07 6.74
N GLY A 73 1.22 1.94 7.00
CA GLY A 73 0.65 2.13 8.32
C GLY A 73 -0.28 0.97 8.65
N LEU A 74 -0.08 0.37 9.83
CA LEU A 74 -0.80 -0.80 10.29
C LEU A 74 -1.40 -0.56 11.68
N LYS A 75 -2.65 -0.97 11.86
CA LYS A 75 -3.28 -1.20 13.17
C LYS A 75 -3.32 -2.70 13.42
N ILE A 76 -2.72 -3.12 14.52
CA ILE A 76 -2.59 -4.54 14.86
C ILE A 76 -3.47 -4.83 16.07
N ASN A 77 -4.34 -5.83 15.96
CA ASN A 77 -5.20 -6.34 17.02
C ASN A 77 -6.28 -5.38 17.55
N GLY A 78 -6.75 -4.44 16.72
CA GLY A 78 -7.78 -3.45 17.06
C GLY A 78 -7.18 -2.11 17.41
#